data_AF-A0A2C8FBZ8-F1
#
_entry.id   AF-A0A2C8FBZ8-F1
#
_cell.length_a   1.000
_cell.length_b   1.000
_cell.length_c   1.000
_cell.angle_alpha   90.00
_cell.angle_beta   90.00
_cell.angle_gamma   90.00
#
_symmetry.space_group_name_H-M   'P 1'
#
loop_
_entity.id
_entity.type
_entity.pdbx_description
1 polymer ?
#
loop_
_entity_poly.entity_id
_entity_poly.type
_entity_poly.pdbx_seq_one_letter_code
_entity_poly.pdbx_strand_id
1 'polypeptide(L)'
;MVGYFEGIDSERGIEWRCADSLSLREFLQLDIEEAVPDHSSLSHIRSRLSLELHQDVFVWVLGVLAEAGLVRGDRIGVDASTMEANAAMKTIVRKGTGEGYRQMLHGLAKDSGMETPTNEDLSRMDRKRKGKKLSNKDWESSSDPDAKIARMKDGRTRLAYKPEHAVDLDSGAVVAAEIHPADEGDTNTLGKTLKAAGANLSRVGMGHVRTIRPSLSRTRDITPERCSRSWTAARGSRGSPSRNARD
;
A
#
# COMPACT_ATOMS: atom_id res chain seq x y z
N MET A 1 16.03 5.34 1.02
CA MET A 1 16.45 5.81 -0.31
C MET A 1 16.98 4.66 -1.17
N VAL A 2 18.06 3.96 -0.76
CA VAL A 2 18.59 2.77 -1.49
C VAL A 2 17.50 1.71 -1.73
N GLY A 3 16.83 1.25 -0.68
CA GLY A 3 15.77 0.24 -0.83
C GLY A 3 14.62 0.67 -1.73
N TYR A 4 14.29 1.97 -1.77
CA TYR A 4 13.25 2.48 -2.67
C TYR A 4 13.72 2.46 -4.14
N PHE A 5 14.92 2.97 -4.43
CA PHE A 5 15.43 3.07 -5.80
C PHE A 5 15.77 1.71 -6.42
N GLU A 6 16.15 0.73 -5.61
CA GLU A 6 16.50 -0.61 -6.09
C GLU A 6 15.39 -1.65 -5.85
N GLY A 7 14.23 -1.23 -5.31
CA GLY A 7 13.10 -2.13 -5.05
C GLY A 7 13.39 -3.19 -3.99
N ILE A 8 14.24 -2.89 -3.01
CA ILE A 8 14.58 -3.78 -1.90
C ILE A 8 13.73 -3.40 -0.69
N ASP A 9 12.94 -4.36 -0.23
CA ASP A 9 11.91 -4.20 0.80
C ASP A 9 12.31 -4.75 2.17
N SER A 10 13.52 -5.30 2.31
CA SER A 10 14.04 -5.82 3.58
C SER A 10 15.30 -5.11 4.02
N GLU A 11 15.42 -4.84 5.33
CA GLU A 11 16.60 -4.19 5.91
C GLU A 11 17.87 -5.02 5.70
N ARG A 12 17.76 -6.35 5.79
CA ARG A 12 18.86 -7.27 5.46
C ARG A 12 19.26 -7.21 3.99
N GLY A 13 18.27 -7.08 3.10
CA GLY A 13 18.54 -6.89 1.67
C GLY A 13 19.27 -5.59 1.42
N ILE A 14 18.87 -4.51 2.09
CA ILE A 14 19.53 -3.19 1.99
C ILE A 14 20.95 -3.28 2.53
N GLU A 15 21.16 -3.87 3.70
CA GLU A 15 22.49 -4.09 4.29
C GLU A 15 23.39 -4.85 3.31
N TRP A 16 22.94 -6.04 2.85
CA TRP A 16 23.69 -6.86 1.91
C TRP A 16 24.04 -6.10 0.63
N ARG A 17 23.07 -5.36 0.10
CA ARG A 17 23.26 -4.60 -1.14
C ARG A 17 24.25 -3.44 -0.98
N CYS A 18 24.20 -2.75 0.16
CA CYS A 18 25.18 -1.71 0.49
C CYS A 18 26.57 -2.32 0.71
N ALA A 19 26.68 -3.54 1.24
CA ALA A 19 27.95 -4.22 1.42
C ALA A 19 28.58 -4.65 0.08
N ASP A 20 27.75 -5.05 -0.89
CA ASP A 20 28.16 -5.55 -2.20
C ASP A 20 28.51 -4.44 -3.21
N SER A 21 27.97 -3.22 -3.04
CA SER A 21 28.08 -2.15 -4.05
C SER A 21 29.05 -1.03 -3.65
N LEU A 22 30.18 -0.92 -4.35
CA LEU A 22 31.12 0.20 -4.13
C LEU A 22 30.49 1.58 -4.40
N SER A 23 29.61 1.68 -5.40
CA SER A 23 28.92 2.94 -5.70
C SER A 23 27.92 3.34 -4.61
N LEU A 24 27.28 2.37 -3.93
CA LEU A 24 26.41 2.69 -2.80
C LEU A 24 27.22 3.05 -1.56
N ARG A 25 28.40 2.46 -1.36
CA ARG A 25 29.33 2.87 -0.30
C ARG A 25 29.78 4.30 -0.49
N GLU A 26 30.23 4.66 -1.70
CA GLU A 26 30.57 6.04 -2.05
C GLU A 26 29.39 7.00 -1.81
N PHE A 27 28.19 6.62 -2.26
CA PHE A 27 26.97 7.40 -2.04
C PHE A 27 26.64 7.61 -0.55
N LEU A 28 26.85 6.57 0.26
CA LEU A 28 26.64 6.60 1.71
C LEU A 28 27.81 7.23 2.47
N GLN A 29 28.85 7.68 1.75
CA GLN A 29 30.07 8.24 2.32
C GLN A 29 30.80 7.28 3.27
N LEU A 30 30.78 5.99 2.92
CA LEU A 30 31.50 4.94 3.63
C LEU A 30 32.87 4.69 3.01
N ASP A 31 33.89 4.56 3.84
CA ASP A 31 35.21 4.15 3.40
C ASP A 31 35.23 2.68 2.91
N ILE A 32 36.27 2.30 2.17
CA ILE A 32 36.39 0.95 1.59
C ILE A 32 36.51 -0.15 2.67
N GLU A 33 37.03 0.17 3.85
CA GLU A 33 37.13 -0.79 4.97
C GLU A 33 36.02 -0.58 6.01
N GLU A 34 35.22 0.48 5.86
CA GLU A 34 34.16 0.78 6.81
C GLU A 34 33.02 -0.26 6.69
N ALA A 35 32.51 -0.69 7.83
CA ALA A 35 31.37 -1.60 7.88
C ALA A 35 30.09 -0.85 7.51
N VAL A 36 29.23 -1.49 6.72
CA VAL A 36 27.87 -0.95 6.51
C VAL A 36 27.06 -1.09 7.80
N PRO A 37 26.12 -0.18 8.08
CA PRO A 37 25.21 -0.35 9.21
C PRO A 37 24.43 -1.66 9.09
N ASP A 38 24.52 -2.49 10.13
CA ASP A 38 23.76 -3.74 10.23
C ASP A 38 22.25 -3.47 10.18
N HIS A 39 21.48 -4.41 9.62
CA HIS A 39 20.03 -4.32 9.51
C HIS A 39 19.34 -3.98 10.83
N SER A 40 19.86 -4.46 11.97
CA SER A 40 19.29 -4.12 13.29
C SER A 40 19.45 -2.63 13.64
N SER A 41 20.53 -2.00 13.19
CA SER A 41 20.74 -0.56 13.37
C SER A 41 19.68 0.23 12.61
N LEU A 42 19.39 -0.16 11.36
CA LEU A 42 18.33 0.46 10.56
C LEU A 42 16.95 0.28 11.22
N SER A 43 16.65 -0.92 11.70
CA SER A 43 15.39 -1.18 12.41
C SER A 43 15.26 -0.33 13.67
N HIS A 44 16.29 -0.29 14.52
CA HIS A 44 16.29 0.51 15.75
C HIS A 44 16.15 2.00 15.47
N ILE A 45 16.87 2.54 14.47
CA ILE A 45 16.78 3.96 14.12
C ILE A 45 15.36 4.30 13.66
N ARG A 46 14.73 3.45 12.83
CA ARG A 46 13.36 3.66 12.35
C ARG A 46 12.32 3.59 13.47
N SER A 47 12.53 2.75 14.47
CA SER A 47 11.65 2.64 15.64
C SER A 47 11.99 3.62 16.78
N ARG A 48 13.06 4.40 16.64
CA ARG A 48 13.58 5.24 17.73
C ARG A 48 12.70 6.44 18.04
N LEU A 49 12.06 7.00 17.01
CA LEU A 49 11.24 8.19 17.13
C LEU A 49 9.76 7.80 17.24
N SER A 50 9.03 8.46 18.15
CA SER A 50 7.61 8.21 18.31
C SER A 50 6.81 8.71 17.10
N LEU A 51 5.57 8.23 16.95
CA LEU A 51 4.69 8.69 15.87
C LEU A 51 4.44 10.21 15.97
N GLU A 52 4.26 10.72 17.18
CA GLU A 52 4.03 12.14 17.44
C GLU A 52 5.20 12.98 16.96
N LEU A 53 6.44 12.52 17.21
CA LEU A 53 7.63 13.22 16.73
C LEU A 53 7.74 13.19 15.21
N HIS A 54 7.39 12.08 14.55
CA HIS A 54 7.32 12.03 13.10
C HIS A 54 6.29 13.03 12.54
N GLN A 55 5.13 13.16 13.20
CA GLN A 55 4.11 14.13 12.82
C GLN A 55 4.58 15.57 13.01
N ASP A 56 5.27 15.87 14.11
CA ASP A 56 5.82 17.21 14.35
C ASP A 56 6.93 17.57 13.35
N VAL A 57 7.81 16.63 13.01
CA VAL A 57 8.80 16.82 11.93
C VAL A 57 8.12 17.04 10.60
N PHE A 58 7.08 16.26 10.27
CA PHE A 58 6.29 16.44 9.04
C PHE A 58 5.71 17.86 8.95
N VAL A 59 5.07 18.34 10.03
CA VAL A 59 4.49 19.69 10.06
C VAL A 59 5.56 20.77 10.01
N TRP A 60 6.71 20.56 10.66
CA TRP A 60 7.84 21.48 10.57
C TRP A 60 8.38 21.61 9.13
N VAL A 61 8.60 20.49 8.44
CA VAL A 61 9.01 20.49 7.02
C VAL A 61 7.96 21.20 6.16
N LEU A 62 6.68 20.93 6.40
CA LEU A 62 5.59 21.61 5.70
C LEU A 62 5.61 23.13 5.96
N GLY A 63 5.96 23.57 7.18
CA GLY A 63 6.15 24.97 7.53
C GLY A 63 7.28 25.63 6.73
N VAL A 64 8.42 24.96 6.60
CA VAL A 64 9.53 25.43 5.75
C VAL A 64 9.09 25.58 4.29
N LEU A 65 8.33 24.62 3.76
CA LEU A 65 7.78 24.72 2.41
C LEU A 65 6.78 25.87 2.29
N ALA A 66 5.97 26.11 3.31
CA ALA A 66 5.02 27.22 3.35
C ALA A 66 5.73 28.58 3.32
N GLU A 67 6.75 28.77 4.15
CA GLU A 67 7.57 29.99 4.17
C GLU A 67 8.29 30.25 2.84
N ALA A 68 8.72 29.19 2.16
CA ALA A 68 9.29 29.26 0.82
C ALA A 68 8.24 29.48 -0.30
N GLY A 69 6.95 29.55 0.03
CA GLY A 69 5.87 29.70 -0.96
C GLY A 69 5.66 28.47 -1.86
N LEU A 70 6.12 27.29 -1.41
CA LEU A 70 6.01 25.99 -2.09
C LEU A 70 4.77 25.19 -1.64
N VAL A 71 3.84 25.85 -0.96
CA VAL A 71 2.51 25.31 -0.64
C VAL A 71 1.50 26.38 -1.06
N ARG A 72 0.43 25.99 -1.73
CA ARG A 72 -0.71 26.83 -2.11
C ARG A 72 -1.95 26.47 -1.29
N GLY A 73 -2.23 25.18 -1.12
CA GLY A 73 -3.33 24.67 -0.30
C GLY A 73 -4.73 24.69 -0.94
N ASP A 74 -4.87 25.23 -2.15
CA ASP A 74 -6.16 25.40 -2.83
C ASP A 74 -6.66 24.15 -3.54
N ARG A 75 -5.76 23.42 -4.21
CA ARG A 75 -6.10 22.26 -5.04
C ARG A 75 -5.41 21.02 -4.50
N ILE A 76 -6.15 20.23 -3.74
CA ILE A 76 -5.63 19.00 -3.11
C ILE A 76 -6.08 17.78 -3.91
N GLY A 77 -5.12 17.02 -4.41
CA GLY A 77 -5.33 15.68 -4.95
C GLY A 77 -5.08 14.64 -3.86
N VAL A 78 -5.83 13.54 -3.89
CA VAL A 78 -5.64 12.43 -2.97
C VAL A 78 -5.38 11.17 -3.80
N ASP A 79 -4.29 10.48 -3.51
CA ASP A 79 -3.95 9.20 -4.12
C ASP A 79 -3.77 8.13 -3.04
N ALA A 80 -4.39 6.98 -3.27
CA ALA A 80 -4.36 5.83 -2.38
C ALA A 80 -3.64 4.66 -3.03
N SER A 81 -2.83 3.97 -2.24
CA SER A 81 -2.22 2.71 -2.64
C SER A 81 -2.62 1.58 -1.70
N THR A 82 -2.18 0.36 -2.01
CA THR A 82 -2.34 -0.79 -1.13
C THR A 82 -0.96 -1.32 -0.82
N MET A 83 -0.64 -1.41 0.47
CA MET A 83 0.65 -1.86 0.97
C MET A 83 0.46 -3.19 1.70
N GLU A 84 1.23 -4.21 1.31
CA GLU A 84 1.22 -5.49 2.02
C GLU A 84 1.76 -5.26 3.44
N ALA A 85 1.04 -5.76 4.44
CA ALA A 85 1.47 -5.72 5.83
C ALA A 85 2.57 -6.78 6.04
N ASN A 86 3.44 -6.57 7.02
CA ASN A 86 4.39 -7.58 7.47
C ASN A 86 3.68 -8.64 8.34
N ALA A 87 2.68 -9.31 7.75
CA ALA A 87 1.83 -10.28 8.41
C ALA A 87 1.34 -11.33 7.41
N ALA A 88 1.28 -12.59 7.86
CA ALA A 88 1.04 -13.70 6.95
C ALA A 88 -0.41 -14.19 7.02
N MET A 89 -1.02 -14.43 5.86
CA MET A 89 -2.37 -15.05 5.78
C MET A 89 -2.48 -16.41 6.48
N LYS A 90 -1.35 -17.12 6.67
CA LYS A 90 -1.31 -18.42 7.36
C LYS A 90 -1.43 -18.32 8.89
N THR A 91 -1.20 -17.14 9.47
CA THR A 91 -1.20 -16.88 10.91
C THR A 91 -2.45 -16.14 11.40
N ILE A 92 -3.46 -16.00 10.54
CA ILE A 92 -4.73 -15.40 10.93
C ILE A 92 -5.47 -16.26 11.96
N VAL A 93 -6.16 -15.58 12.85
CA VAL A 93 -6.93 -16.15 13.96
C VAL A 93 -8.36 -15.62 13.93
N ARG A 94 -9.28 -16.35 14.55
CA ARG A 94 -10.66 -15.88 14.74
C ARG A 94 -10.73 -14.84 15.86
N LYS A 95 -11.41 -13.71 15.63
CA LYS A 95 -11.53 -12.62 16.61
C LYS A 95 -12.15 -13.02 17.95
N GLY A 96 -13.11 -13.95 17.94
CA GLY A 96 -13.82 -14.36 19.16
C GLY A 96 -13.14 -15.48 19.95
N THR A 97 -12.40 -16.36 19.28
CA THR A 97 -11.87 -17.60 19.90
C THR A 97 -10.35 -17.68 19.89
N GLY A 98 -9.66 -16.81 19.13
CA GLY A 98 -8.22 -16.92 18.87
C GLY A 98 -7.84 -18.15 18.03
N GLU A 99 -8.82 -18.94 17.57
CA GLU A 99 -8.55 -20.16 16.83
C GLU A 99 -7.87 -19.85 15.49
N GLY A 100 -6.69 -20.42 15.29
CA GLY A 100 -5.93 -20.25 14.05
C GLY A 100 -6.60 -20.95 12.86
N TYR A 101 -6.39 -20.44 11.65
CA TYR A 101 -6.99 -21.01 10.44
C TYR A 101 -6.69 -22.51 10.26
N ARG A 102 -5.45 -22.93 10.56
CA ARG A 102 -5.05 -24.34 10.49
C ARG A 102 -5.74 -25.20 11.55
N GLN A 103 -5.91 -24.68 12.76
CA GLN A 103 -6.60 -25.38 13.84
C GLN A 103 -8.07 -25.63 13.49
N MET A 104 -8.73 -24.62 12.90
CA MET A 104 -10.09 -24.76 12.38
C MET A 104 -10.20 -25.83 11.29
N LEU A 105 -9.22 -25.93 10.37
CA LEU A 105 -9.18 -27.02 9.39
C LEU A 105 -8.99 -28.39 10.04
N HIS A 106 -8.16 -28.49 11.09
CA HIS A 106 -8.01 -29.74 11.83
C HIS A 106 -9.32 -30.18 12.50
N GLY A 107 -10.06 -29.25 13.11
CA GLY A 107 -11.38 -29.53 13.70
C GLY A 107 -12.36 -30.07 12.66
N LEU A 108 -12.50 -29.37 11.54
CA LEU A 108 -13.37 -29.80 10.44
C LEU A 108 -13.01 -31.18 9.87
N ALA A 109 -11.72 -31.50 9.79
CA ALA A 109 -11.27 -32.79 9.30
C ALA A 109 -11.61 -33.92 10.28
N LYS A 110 -11.43 -33.69 11.59
CA LYS A 110 -11.83 -34.64 12.64
C LYS A 110 -13.34 -34.87 12.64
N ASP A 111 -14.14 -33.81 12.53
CA ASP A 111 -15.60 -33.90 12.44
C ASP A 111 -16.07 -34.65 11.19
N SER A 112 -15.26 -34.64 10.13
CA SER A 112 -15.48 -35.39 8.89
C SER A 112 -14.96 -36.84 8.96
N GLY A 113 -14.50 -37.31 10.13
CA GLY A 113 -14.03 -38.68 10.36
C GLY A 113 -12.55 -38.94 10.07
N MET A 114 -11.73 -37.90 9.80
CA MET A 114 -10.27 -38.04 9.68
C MET A 114 -9.61 -37.81 11.04
N GLU A 115 -9.21 -38.89 11.71
CA GLU A 115 -8.64 -38.85 13.07
C GLU A 115 -7.24 -38.18 13.11
N THR A 116 -6.40 -38.47 12.11
CA THR A 116 -5.02 -37.97 11.96
C THR A 116 -4.80 -37.31 10.58
N PRO A 117 -5.44 -36.16 10.30
CA PRO A 117 -5.38 -35.55 8.98
C PRO A 117 -3.99 -35.01 8.67
N THR A 118 -3.45 -35.36 7.50
CA THR A 118 -2.18 -34.81 7.01
C THR A 118 -2.36 -33.40 6.44
N ASN A 119 -1.25 -32.67 6.23
CA ASN A 119 -1.28 -31.36 5.59
C ASN A 119 -1.92 -31.39 4.19
N GLU A 120 -1.71 -32.47 3.43
CA GLU A 120 -2.30 -32.63 2.11
C GLU A 120 -3.80 -32.85 2.17
N ASP A 121 -4.26 -33.64 3.14
CA ASP A 121 -5.69 -33.89 3.37
C ASP A 121 -6.43 -32.60 3.73
N LEU A 122 -5.86 -31.81 4.64
CA LEU A 122 -6.40 -30.49 5.00
C LEU A 122 -6.48 -29.56 3.78
N SER A 123 -5.44 -29.54 2.94
CA SER A 123 -5.41 -28.71 1.73
C SER A 123 -6.45 -29.16 0.69
N ARG A 124 -6.61 -30.48 0.49
CA ARG A 124 -7.59 -31.06 -0.42
C ARG A 124 -9.02 -30.80 0.06
N MET A 125 -9.26 -30.91 1.36
CA MET A 125 -10.54 -30.62 2.00
C MET A 125 -10.90 -29.13 1.87
N ASP A 126 -9.98 -28.22 2.22
CA ASP A 126 -10.24 -26.78 2.15
C ASP A 126 -10.51 -26.30 0.72
N ARG A 127 -9.85 -26.90 -0.29
CA ARG A 127 -10.12 -26.61 -1.71
C ARG A 127 -11.54 -26.97 -2.14
N LYS A 128 -12.15 -28.00 -1.55
CA LYS A 128 -13.52 -28.45 -1.87
C LYS A 128 -14.59 -27.74 -1.06
N ARG A 129 -14.22 -26.95 -0.05
CA ARG A 129 -15.15 -26.29 0.87
C ARG A 129 -15.93 -25.19 0.14
N LYS A 130 -17.27 -25.29 0.17
CA LYS A 130 -18.17 -24.26 -0.38
C LYS A 130 -18.28 -23.08 0.60
N GLY A 131 -18.38 -21.86 0.05
CA GLY A 131 -18.60 -20.65 0.86
C GLY A 131 -17.41 -20.19 1.69
N LYS A 132 -16.17 -20.59 1.33
CA LYS A 132 -14.95 -20.09 1.97
C LYS A 132 -14.89 -18.56 1.89
N LYS A 133 -15.02 -17.90 3.05
CA LYS A 133 -14.84 -16.46 3.21
C LYS A 133 -13.79 -16.18 4.28
N LEU A 134 -12.83 -15.32 3.93
CA LEU A 134 -11.85 -14.77 4.85
C LEU A 134 -12.20 -13.30 5.09
N SER A 135 -13.29 -13.08 5.83
CA SER A 135 -13.82 -11.75 6.12
C SER A 135 -13.10 -11.13 7.31
N ASN A 136 -12.82 -9.82 7.26
CA ASN A 136 -12.32 -9.05 8.41
C ASN A 136 -13.29 -8.99 9.61
N LYS A 137 -14.54 -9.44 9.43
CA LYS A 137 -15.49 -9.64 10.53
C LYS A 137 -15.11 -10.83 11.42
N ASP A 138 -14.59 -11.89 10.82
CA ASP A 138 -14.34 -13.16 11.50
C ASP A 138 -12.86 -13.39 11.81
N TRP A 139 -11.98 -12.81 10.99
CA TRP A 139 -10.54 -13.08 10.99
C TRP A 139 -9.73 -11.81 11.23
N GLU A 140 -8.59 -11.97 11.89
CA GLU A 140 -7.56 -10.95 12.04
C GLU A 140 -6.17 -11.57 12.08
N SER A 141 -5.13 -10.76 11.95
CA SER A 141 -3.76 -11.24 12.16
C SER A 141 -3.46 -11.37 13.65
N SER A 142 -2.76 -12.43 14.01
CA SER A 142 -2.21 -12.59 15.37
C SER A 142 -1.00 -11.69 15.65
N SER A 143 -0.24 -11.32 14.62
CA SER A 143 0.98 -10.51 14.74
C SER A 143 0.76 -9.03 14.45
N ASP A 144 -0.35 -8.69 13.78
CA ASP A 144 -0.66 -7.32 13.37
C ASP A 144 -2.19 -7.09 13.28
N PRO A 145 -2.89 -6.87 14.41
CA PRO A 145 -4.35 -6.78 14.46
C PRO A 145 -4.95 -5.64 13.62
N ASP A 146 -4.16 -4.61 13.33
CA ASP A 146 -4.60 -3.45 12.55
C ASP A 146 -4.65 -3.75 11.06
N ALA A 147 -3.75 -4.61 10.55
CA ALA A 147 -3.76 -5.05 9.17
C ALA A 147 -5.07 -5.76 8.78
N LYS A 148 -5.56 -5.47 7.57
CA LYS A 148 -6.83 -6.01 7.07
C LYS A 148 -6.62 -6.93 5.89
N ILE A 149 -7.42 -7.99 5.85
CA ILE A 149 -7.51 -8.90 4.71
C ILE A 149 -8.09 -8.12 3.53
N ALA A 150 -7.29 -7.90 2.50
CA ALA A 150 -7.67 -7.16 1.31
C ALA A 150 -7.16 -7.85 0.05
N ARG A 151 -7.73 -7.47 -1.11
CA ARG A 151 -7.26 -7.94 -2.41
C ARG A 151 -6.28 -6.92 -2.98
N MET A 152 -5.06 -7.37 -3.24
CA MET A 152 -3.98 -6.57 -3.81
C MET A 152 -4.19 -6.32 -5.30
N LYS A 153 -3.46 -5.34 -5.87
CA LYS A 153 -3.50 -5.01 -7.31
C LYS A 153 -3.07 -6.19 -8.21
N ASP A 154 -2.23 -7.08 -7.72
CA ASP A 154 -1.82 -8.32 -8.41
C ASP A 154 -2.87 -9.44 -8.35
N GLY A 155 -4.02 -9.18 -7.72
CA GLY A 155 -5.15 -10.10 -7.59
C GLY A 155 -5.07 -11.06 -6.39
N ARG A 156 -3.94 -11.12 -5.67
CA ARG A 156 -3.76 -11.97 -4.48
C ARG A 156 -4.46 -11.37 -3.26
N THR A 157 -4.86 -12.22 -2.32
CA THR A 157 -5.35 -11.79 -1.01
C THR A 157 -4.21 -11.79 0.00
N ARG A 158 -4.05 -10.67 0.70
CA ARG A 158 -3.03 -10.42 1.73
C ARG A 158 -3.60 -9.65 2.90
N LEU A 159 -2.86 -9.63 4.00
CA LEU A 159 -3.02 -8.63 5.04
C LEU A 159 -2.35 -7.34 4.55
N ALA A 160 -3.03 -6.22 4.67
CA ALA A 160 -2.60 -4.99 4.04
C ALA A 160 -3.06 -3.74 4.81
N TYR A 161 -2.44 -2.63 4.43
CA TYR A 161 -2.80 -1.26 4.77
C TYR A 161 -3.11 -0.46 3.51
N LYS A 162 -3.82 0.66 3.70
CA LYS A 162 -4.10 1.63 2.66
C LYS A 162 -3.41 2.96 2.98
N PRO A 163 -2.15 3.16 2.56
CA PRO A 163 -1.55 4.48 2.59
C PRO A 163 -2.29 5.42 1.62
N GLU A 164 -2.60 6.62 2.08
CA GLU A 164 -3.31 7.64 1.33
C GLU A 164 -2.61 8.98 1.52
N HIS A 165 -2.18 9.59 0.42
CA HIS A 165 -1.45 10.86 0.44
C HIS A 165 -2.33 11.97 -0.12
N ALA A 166 -2.41 13.08 0.61
CA ALA A 166 -2.94 14.33 0.09
C ALA A 166 -1.79 15.19 -0.42
N VAL A 167 -1.90 15.65 -1.66
CA VAL A 167 -0.87 16.40 -2.38
C VAL A 167 -1.45 17.71 -2.87
N ASP A 168 -0.73 18.79 -2.63
CA ASP A 168 -0.97 20.07 -3.30
C ASP A 168 -0.62 19.95 -4.78
N LEU A 169 -1.62 20.07 -5.65
CA LEU A 169 -1.46 19.87 -7.08
C LEU A 169 -0.71 21.02 -7.77
N ASP A 170 -0.57 22.17 -7.12
CA ASP A 170 0.15 23.31 -7.67
C ASP A 170 1.67 23.18 -7.46
N SER A 171 2.10 22.62 -6.33
CA SER A 171 3.51 22.52 -5.96
C SER A 171 4.06 21.10 -5.92
N GLY A 172 3.19 20.09 -5.87
CA GLY A 172 3.54 18.70 -5.63
C GLY A 172 3.86 18.38 -4.16
N ALA A 173 3.66 19.33 -3.24
CA ALA A 173 3.94 19.11 -1.83
C ALA A 173 2.92 18.12 -1.21
N VAL A 174 3.41 17.12 -0.48
CA VAL A 174 2.55 16.24 0.31
C VAL A 174 2.11 17.01 1.57
N VAL A 175 0.80 17.20 1.72
CA VAL A 175 0.20 17.99 2.82
C VAL A 175 -0.44 17.10 3.90
N ALA A 176 -0.69 15.82 3.60
CA ALA A 176 -0.97 14.79 4.59
C ALA A 176 -0.59 13.40 4.06
N ALA A 177 -0.27 12.49 4.97
CA ALA A 177 0.04 11.10 4.69
C ALA A 177 -0.64 10.23 5.76
N GLU A 178 -1.78 9.65 5.40
CA GLU A 178 -2.61 8.85 6.30
C GLU A 178 -2.46 7.36 5.99
N ILE A 179 -2.63 6.52 7.01
CA ILE A 179 -2.71 5.07 6.84
C ILE A 179 -4.09 4.63 7.29
N HIS A 180 -4.87 4.09 6.35
CA HIS A 180 -6.21 3.58 6.59
C HIS A 180 -6.24 2.04 6.58
N PRO A 181 -7.28 1.42 7.15
CA PRO A 181 -7.51 -0.01 6.98
C PRO A 181 -7.71 -0.38 5.50
N ALA A 182 -7.08 -1.47 5.04
CA ALA A 182 -7.10 -1.83 3.61
C ALA A 182 -8.46 -2.30 3.08
N ASP A 183 -9.44 -2.56 3.94
CA ASP A 183 -10.81 -2.89 3.56
C ASP A 183 -11.75 -1.68 3.47
N GLU A 184 -11.24 -0.47 3.72
CA GLU A 184 -11.98 0.78 3.49
C GLU A 184 -11.76 1.33 2.06
N GLY A 185 -12.85 1.48 1.31
CA GLY A 185 -12.84 2.12 -0.01
C GLY A 185 -12.64 3.64 0.05
N ASP A 186 -12.26 4.25 -1.07
CA ASP A 186 -11.89 5.67 -1.17
C ASP A 186 -12.98 6.61 -0.66
N THR A 187 -14.25 6.27 -0.88
CA THR A 187 -15.39 7.06 -0.40
C THR A 187 -15.45 7.18 1.13
N ASN A 188 -14.85 6.24 1.86
CA ASN A 188 -14.85 6.22 3.32
C ASN A 188 -13.61 6.91 3.91
N THR A 189 -12.48 6.90 3.18
CA THR A 189 -11.18 7.39 3.67
C THR A 189 -10.90 8.83 3.23
N LEU A 190 -11.37 9.24 2.05
CA LEU A 190 -11.06 10.54 1.45
C LEU A 190 -11.35 11.72 2.37
N GLY A 191 -12.50 11.71 3.06
CA GLY A 191 -12.87 12.78 3.98
C GLY A 191 -11.95 12.88 5.21
N LYS A 192 -11.44 11.74 5.69
CA LYS A 192 -10.49 11.68 6.82
C LYS A 192 -9.15 12.31 6.40
N THR A 193 -8.65 11.92 5.22
CA THR A 193 -7.38 12.45 4.69
C THR A 193 -7.45 13.93 4.35
N LEU A 194 -8.55 14.40 3.74
CA LEU A 194 -8.75 15.83 3.50
C LEU A 194 -8.85 16.63 4.80
N LYS A 195 -9.45 16.07 5.86
CA LYS A 195 -9.49 16.69 7.19
C LYS A 195 -8.08 16.79 7.79
N ALA A 196 -7.27 15.74 7.67
CA ALA A 196 -5.87 15.76 8.11
C ALA A 196 -5.04 16.80 7.34
N ALA A 197 -5.19 16.86 6.02
CA ALA A 197 -4.55 17.88 5.17
C ALA A 197 -4.93 19.30 5.59
N GLY A 198 -6.22 19.55 5.80
CA GLY A 198 -6.71 20.85 6.29
C GLY A 198 -6.15 21.22 7.66
N ALA A 199 -6.03 20.27 8.58
CA ALA A 199 -5.43 20.48 9.89
C ALA A 199 -3.94 20.84 9.78
N ASN A 200 -3.18 20.11 8.96
CA ASN A 200 -1.75 20.36 8.74
C ASN A 200 -1.52 21.73 8.08
N LEU A 201 -2.28 22.07 7.04
CA LEU A 201 -2.21 23.37 6.38
C LEU A 201 -2.54 24.51 7.36
N SER A 202 -3.55 24.33 8.21
CA SER A 202 -3.90 25.31 9.24
C SER A 202 -2.77 25.51 10.26
N ARG A 203 -2.05 24.44 10.65
CA ARG A 203 -0.90 24.53 11.57
C ARG A 203 0.25 25.37 11.01
N VAL A 204 0.39 25.42 9.68
CA VAL A 204 1.46 26.18 9.00
C VAL A 204 0.98 27.52 8.43
N GLY A 205 -0.19 28.01 8.87
CA GLY A 205 -0.72 29.31 8.46
C GLY A 205 -1.27 29.36 7.02
N MET A 206 -1.49 28.20 6.39
CA MET A 206 -2.09 28.11 5.06
C MET A 206 -3.61 28.06 5.16
N GLY A 207 -4.27 28.99 4.47
CA GLY A 207 -5.72 29.17 4.46
C GLY A 207 -6.50 27.97 3.89
N HIS A 208 -7.78 27.90 4.26
CA HIS A 208 -8.69 26.76 4.10
C HIS A 208 -8.65 26.04 2.74
N VAL A 209 -8.45 24.71 2.79
CA VAL A 209 -8.69 23.79 1.66
C VAL A 209 -10.12 23.99 1.16
N ARG A 210 -10.28 24.58 -0.03
CA ARG A 210 -11.57 24.57 -0.71
C ARG A 210 -11.78 23.19 -1.30
N THR A 211 -12.64 22.39 -0.67
CA THR A 211 -13.11 21.15 -1.29
C THR A 211 -13.86 21.50 -2.57
N ILE A 212 -13.22 21.34 -3.73
CA ILE A 212 -13.94 21.38 -5.00
C ILE A 212 -14.75 20.09 -5.07
N ARG A 213 -15.99 20.13 -4.58
CA ARG A 213 -16.99 19.12 -4.96
C ARG A 213 -17.20 19.25 -6.47
N PRO A 214 -17.07 18.18 -7.27
CA PRO A 214 -17.55 18.25 -8.64
C PRO A 214 -19.04 18.57 -8.58
N SER A 215 -19.43 19.72 -9.14
CA SER A 215 -20.83 20.10 -9.26
C SER A 215 -21.49 19.10 -10.21
N LEU A 216 -22.28 18.18 -9.66
CA LEU A 216 -23.28 17.45 -10.43
C LEU A 216 -24.37 18.45 -10.84
N SER A 217 -24.11 19.23 -11.89
CA SER A 217 -25.13 20.04 -12.54
C SER A 217 -24.96 20.01 -14.06
N ARG A 218 -26.01 19.46 -14.68
CA ARG A 218 -26.33 19.39 -16.12
C ARG A 218 -25.46 18.45 -16.96
N THR A 219 -25.84 17.18 -16.95
CA THR A 219 -25.89 16.38 -18.17
C THR A 219 -26.61 17.20 -19.25
N ARG A 220 -25.86 17.70 -20.23
CA ARG A 220 -26.40 17.96 -21.55
C ARG A 220 -26.39 16.61 -22.26
N ASP A 221 -27.57 16.15 -22.67
CA ASP A 221 -27.75 14.96 -23.47
C ASP A 221 -26.83 15.00 -24.70
N ILE A 222 -25.87 14.08 -24.74
CA ILE A 222 -25.10 13.77 -25.93
C ILE A 222 -25.77 12.54 -26.53
N THR A 223 -26.51 12.74 -27.62
CA THR A 223 -27.07 11.66 -28.43
C THR A 223 -25.95 10.83 -29.11
N PRO A 224 -26.19 9.54 -29.43
CA PRO A 224 -25.12 8.56 -29.65
C PRO A 224 -24.35 8.65 -30.98
N GLU A 225 -24.63 9.63 -31.86
CA GLU A 225 -24.15 9.57 -33.25
C GLU A 225 -22.75 10.16 -33.51
N ARG A 226 -22.03 10.64 -32.49
CA ARG A 226 -20.71 11.28 -32.69
C ARG A 226 -19.50 10.47 -32.25
N CYS A 227 -19.69 9.22 -31.81
CA CYS A 227 -18.62 8.35 -31.30
C CYS A 227 -18.13 7.28 -32.30
N SER A 228 -18.23 7.53 -33.61
CA SER A 228 -17.78 6.56 -34.64
C SER A 228 -16.73 7.10 -35.62
N ARG A 229 -16.23 8.33 -35.46
CA ARG A 229 -15.27 8.93 -36.42
C ARG A 229 -13.89 9.32 -35.89
N SER A 230 -13.54 9.03 -34.63
CA SER A 230 -12.23 9.42 -34.09
C SER A 230 -11.31 8.27 -33.66
N TRP A 231 -11.72 7.00 -33.80
CA TRP A 231 -10.92 5.84 -33.33
C TRP A 231 -10.30 4.97 -34.43
N THR A 232 -10.43 5.33 -35.71
CA THR A 232 -9.89 4.53 -36.83
C THR A 232 -8.53 5.00 -37.39
N ALA A 233 -7.90 6.04 -36.83
CA ALA A 233 -6.66 6.60 -37.40
C ALA A 233 -5.34 6.19 -36.70
N ALA A 234 -5.35 5.36 -35.65
CA ALA A 234 -4.15 5.11 -34.84
C ALA A 234 -3.76 3.62 -34.67
N ARG A 235 -4.06 2.75 -35.64
CA ARG A 235 -3.49 1.40 -35.70
C ARG A 235 -2.77 1.16 -37.02
N GLY A 236 -1.59 1.77 -37.15
CA GLY A 236 -0.58 1.39 -38.12
C GLY A 236 0.12 0.11 -37.68
N SER A 237 0.16 -0.84 -38.62
CA SER A 237 0.70 -2.20 -38.58
C SER A 237 2.10 -2.37 -37.98
N ARG A 238 2.28 -3.35 -37.08
CA ARG A 238 3.53 -4.10 -36.94
C ARG A 238 3.25 -5.58 -37.15
N GLY A 239 3.72 -6.10 -38.29
CA GLY A 239 3.65 -7.51 -38.65
C GLY A 239 4.56 -8.37 -37.77
N SER A 240 4.08 -9.55 -37.42
CA SER A 240 4.82 -10.61 -36.74
C SER A 240 5.68 -11.36 -37.77
N PRO A 241 6.97 -11.67 -37.52
CA PRO A 241 7.71 -12.54 -38.41
C PRO A 241 7.33 -14.01 -38.14
N SER A 242 7.00 -14.69 -39.22
CA SER A 242 6.70 -16.12 -39.29
C SER A 242 7.91 -16.96 -38.91
N ARG A 243 7.66 -18.02 -38.12
CA ARG A 243 8.57 -19.16 -37.99
C ARG A 243 8.35 -20.05 -39.21
N ASN A 244 9.39 -20.28 -40.00
CA ASN A 244 9.47 -21.43 -40.91
C ASN A 244 10.57 -22.38 -40.43
N ALA A 245 10.27 -23.66 -40.55
CA ALA A 245 11.10 -24.79 -40.19
C ALA A 245 11.92 -25.31 -41.38
N ARG A 246 12.97 -26.09 -41.06
CA ARG A 246 13.83 -26.93 -41.92
C ARG A 246 14.89 -26.15 -42.71
N ASP A 247 16.16 -26.56 -42.79
CA ASP A 247 16.82 -27.88 -42.61
C ASP A 247 17.95 -27.86 -41.55
#